data_AF-A0A495RIR9-F1
#
_entry.id   AF-A0A495RIR9-F1
#
_cell.length_a   1.000
_cell.length_b   1.000
_cell.length_c   1.000
_cell.angle_alpha   90.00
_cell.angle_beta   90.00
_cell.angle_gamma   90.00
#
_symmetry.space_group_name_H-M   'P 1'
#
loop_
_entity.id
_entity.type
_entity.pdbx_description
1 polymer ?
#
loop_
_entity_poly.entity_id
_entity_poly.type
_entity_poly.pdbx_seq_one_letter_code
_entity_poly.pdbx_strand_id
1 'polypeptide(L)'
;MLVNEYVEVKAMSTKQIANLINLVEKERKQAEETKREQLVDEAKRMLKAWGAVNSYSSRCGYKNISSMFSALYPRCDKIVIENEIEFVEVSLLSLKNSNDKKKQEQYKVAELYYKGFDVVDYGCDWSERLTACDIATELSISRRTVFNRLNELHSFIVSNISNFNII
;
A
#
# COMPACT_ATOMS: atom_id res chain seq x y z
N MET A 1 52.92 29.29 33.97
CA MET A 1 52.40 29.72 32.65
C MET A 1 51.30 28.75 32.26
N LEU A 2 50.04 29.16 32.34
CA LEU A 2 48.89 28.38 31.85
C LEU A 2 48.49 28.98 30.51
N VAL A 3 48.70 28.22 29.44
CA VAL A 3 48.24 28.57 28.09
C VAL A 3 46.73 28.35 28.09
N ASN A 4 45.96 29.43 28.16
CA ASN A 4 44.52 29.40 27.89
C ASN A 4 44.32 29.20 26.39
N GLU A 5 44.17 27.96 25.95
CA GLU A 5 43.57 27.63 24.66
C GLU A 5 42.09 27.99 24.72
N TYR A 6 41.78 29.27 24.47
CA TYR A 6 40.45 29.67 24.05
C TYR A 6 40.25 29.10 22.63
N VAL A 7 39.52 27.98 22.55
CA VAL A 7 38.93 27.55 21.28
C VAL A 7 37.96 28.65 20.86
N GLU A 8 38.39 29.53 19.97
CA GLU A 8 37.52 30.48 19.29
C GLU A 8 36.48 29.69 18.49
N VAL A 9 35.30 29.50 19.07
CA VAL A 9 34.11 29.13 18.33
C VAL A 9 33.77 30.35 17.46
N LYS A 10 34.34 30.41 16.24
CA LYS A 10 34.03 31.44 15.25
C LYS A 10 32.50 31.52 15.12
N ALA A 11 31.92 32.65 15.53
CA ALA A 11 30.51 32.90 15.35
C ALA A 11 30.16 32.74 13.87
N MET A 12 29.34 31.76 13.54
CA MET A 12 28.89 31.56 12.17
C MET A 12 28.12 32.79 11.70
N SER A 13 28.41 33.25 10.48
CA SER A 13 27.63 34.34 9.89
C SER A 13 26.17 33.91 9.72
N THR A 14 25.26 34.86 9.81
CA THR A 14 23.81 34.64 9.59
C THR A 14 23.51 33.94 8.27
N LYS A 15 24.30 34.21 7.22
CA LYS A 15 24.22 33.54 5.92
C LYS A 15 24.60 32.06 5.98
N GLN A 16 25.63 31.70 6.75
CA GLN A 16 26.02 30.30 6.94
C GLN A 16 24.98 29.55 7.79
N ILE A 17 24.39 30.20 8.79
CA ILE A 17 23.29 29.63 9.60
C ILE A 17 22.06 29.38 8.71
N ALA A 18 21.65 30.34 7.89
CA ALA A 18 20.53 30.19 6.96
C ALA A 18 20.74 29.06 5.95
N ASN A 19 21.97 28.91 5.43
CA ASN A 19 22.30 27.81 4.53
C ASN A 19 22.20 26.45 5.22
N LEU A 20 22.64 26.32 6.48
CA LEU A 20 22.49 25.08 7.25
C LEU A 20 21.02 24.74 7.50
N ILE A 21 20.18 25.73 7.85
CA ILE A 21 18.75 25.52 8.04
C ILE A 21 18.12 24.99 6.74
N ASN A 22 18.41 25.63 5.60
CA ASN A 22 17.89 25.19 4.31
C ASN A 22 18.35 23.77 3.93
N LEU A 23 19.59 23.40 4.26
CA LEU A 23 20.10 22.04 4.04
C LEU A 23 19.36 21.01 4.90
N VAL A 24 19.21 21.27 6.19
CA VAL A 24 18.49 20.39 7.12
C VAL A 24 17.01 20.24 6.71
N GLU A 25 16.35 21.33 6.31
CA GLU A 25 14.97 21.28 5.82
C GLU A 25 14.85 20.43 4.54
N LYS A 26 15.82 20.54 3.63
CA LYS A 26 15.84 19.75 2.40
C LYS A 26 16.05 18.27 2.70
N GLU A 27 17.01 17.92 3.55
CA GLU A 27 17.27 16.54 3.97
C GLU A 27 16.06 15.92 4.67
N ARG A 28 15.40 16.69 5.54
CA ARG A 28 14.18 16.26 6.21
C ARG A 28 13.05 15.97 5.22
N LYS A 29 12.81 16.86 4.25
CA LYS A 29 11.79 16.65 3.20
C LYS A 29 12.09 15.40 2.39
N GLN A 30 13.35 15.19 2.01
CA GLN A 30 13.75 14.01 1.25
C GLN A 30 13.57 12.71 2.05
N ALA A 31 13.87 12.73 3.35
CA ALA A 31 13.64 11.59 4.23
C ALA A 31 12.14 11.28 4.39
N GLU A 32 11.30 12.31 4.52
CA GLU A 32 9.83 12.17 4.58
C GLU A 32 9.26 11.61 3.27
N GLU A 33 9.73 12.08 2.11
CA GLU A 33 9.36 11.55 0.79
C GLU A 33 9.74 10.07 0.65
N THR A 34 10.99 9.72 0.99
CA THR A 34 11.48 8.33 0.94
C THR A 34 10.66 7.40 1.83
N LYS A 35 10.37 7.82 3.06
CA LYS A 35 9.53 7.05 4.00
C LYS A 35 8.12 6.85 3.45
N ARG A 36 7.55 7.89 2.81
CA ARG A 36 6.23 7.80 2.19
C ARG A 36 6.22 6.80 1.03
N GLU A 37 7.22 6.81 0.17
CA GLU A 37 7.34 5.86 -0.94
C GLU A 37 7.40 4.41 -0.44
N GLN A 38 8.21 4.16 0.61
CA GLN A 38 8.27 2.84 1.25
C GLN A 38 6.91 2.37 1.77
N LEU A 39 6.14 3.26 2.41
CA LEU A 39 4.79 2.92 2.89
C LEU A 39 3.82 2.64 1.74
N VAL A 40 3.92 3.38 0.62
CA VAL A 40 3.10 3.15 -0.56
C VAL A 40 3.41 1.79 -1.19
N ASP A 41 4.68 1.42 -1.28
CA ASP A 41 5.10 0.13 -1.81
C ASP A 41 4.66 -1.03 -0.90
N GLU A 42 4.73 -0.82 0.40
CA GLU A 42 4.23 -1.77 1.39
C GLU A 42 2.70 -1.96 1.27
N ALA A 43 1.94 -0.87 1.19
CA ALA A 43 0.50 -0.92 0.96
C ALA A 43 0.14 -1.69 -0.31
N LYS A 44 0.88 -1.47 -1.41
CA LYS A 44 0.70 -2.22 -2.66
C LYS A 44 1.05 -3.70 -2.51
N ARG A 45 2.10 -4.04 -1.75
CA ARG A 45 2.49 -5.43 -1.46
C ARG A 45 1.37 -6.15 -0.70
N MET A 46 0.86 -5.55 0.36
CA MET A 46 -0.22 -6.11 1.18
C MET A 46 -1.52 -6.30 0.36
N LEU A 47 -1.89 -5.32 -0.47
CA LEU A 47 -3.06 -5.43 -1.36
C LEU A 47 -2.92 -6.55 -2.40
N LYS A 48 -1.71 -6.75 -2.95
CA LYS A 48 -1.43 -7.88 -3.86
C LYS A 48 -1.52 -9.22 -3.13
N ALA A 49 -1.02 -9.30 -1.89
CA ALA A 49 -1.12 -10.48 -1.04
C ALA A 49 -2.59 -10.86 -0.81
N TRP A 50 -3.36 -9.87 -0.35
CA TRP A 50 -4.79 -9.98 -0.12
C TRP A 50 -5.53 -10.45 -1.38
N GLY A 51 -5.25 -9.83 -2.52
CA GLY A 51 -5.86 -10.19 -3.80
C GLY A 51 -5.55 -11.62 -4.22
N ALA A 52 -4.29 -12.06 -4.09
CA ALA A 52 -3.91 -13.43 -4.41
C ALA A 52 -4.59 -14.48 -3.52
N VAL A 53 -4.74 -14.19 -2.22
CA VAL A 53 -5.38 -15.10 -1.26
C VAL A 53 -6.89 -15.17 -1.47
N ASN A 54 -7.50 -14.07 -1.90
CA ASN A 54 -8.93 -14.00 -2.16
C ASN A 54 -9.29 -14.35 -3.61
N SER A 55 -8.31 -14.45 -4.51
CA SER A 55 -8.52 -14.95 -5.86
C SER A 55 -8.91 -16.42 -5.81
N TYR A 56 -9.84 -16.78 -6.67
CA TYR A 56 -10.40 -18.11 -6.79
C TYR A 56 -9.48 -18.99 -7.66
N SER A 57 -9.15 -20.18 -7.15
CA SER A 57 -8.46 -21.22 -7.93
C SER A 57 -9.00 -22.60 -7.54
N SER A 58 -9.57 -23.32 -8.49
CA SER A 58 -10.27 -24.59 -8.23
C SER A 58 -9.50 -25.87 -8.51
N ARG A 59 -8.18 -25.80 -8.73
CA ARG A 59 -7.40 -27.02 -9.05
C ARG A 59 -7.55 -28.15 -8.00
N CYS A 60 -8.08 -27.83 -6.82
CA CYS A 60 -8.93 -28.72 -6.04
C CYS A 60 -9.86 -27.80 -5.22
N GLY A 61 -11.10 -28.20 -4.92
CA GLY A 61 -12.09 -27.40 -4.17
C GLY A 61 -11.71 -26.99 -2.72
N TYR A 62 -10.42 -26.92 -2.42
CA TYR A 62 -9.85 -26.34 -1.23
C TYR A 62 -9.15 -25.04 -1.61
N LYS A 63 -9.60 -23.91 -1.01
CA LYS A 63 -8.78 -22.70 -0.86
C LYS A 63 -7.51 -23.09 -0.09
N ASN A 64 -6.49 -23.58 -0.78
CA ASN A 64 -5.24 -23.98 -0.16
C ASN A 64 -4.41 -22.71 0.07
N ILE A 65 -4.89 -21.90 1.03
CA ILE A 65 -4.23 -20.70 1.55
C ILE A 65 -2.80 -21.01 1.97
N SER A 66 -2.41 -22.28 2.16
CA SER A 66 -1.07 -22.64 2.59
C SER A 66 -0.03 -22.78 1.46
N SER A 67 -0.37 -23.26 0.26
CA SER A 67 0.65 -23.65 -0.73
C SER A 67 1.01 -22.53 -1.72
N MET A 68 0.03 -21.76 -2.20
CA MET A 68 0.29 -20.54 -3.00
C MET A 68 1.01 -19.46 -2.19
N PHE A 69 0.81 -19.48 -0.88
CA PHE A 69 1.30 -18.48 0.07
C PHE A 69 2.79 -18.66 0.37
N SER A 70 3.26 -19.90 0.56
CA SER A 70 4.69 -20.22 0.66
C SER A 70 5.47 -19.89 -0.61
N ALA A 71 4.82 -19.95 -1.79
CA ALA A 71 5.45 -19.58 -3.06
C ALA A 71 5.56 -18.05 -3.24
N LEU A 72 4.58 -17.29 -2.76
CA LEU A 72 4.59 -15.83 -2.81
C LEU A 72 5.45 -15.21 -1.69
N TYR A 73 5.59 -15.90 -0.56
CA TYR A 73 6.30 -15.43 0.64
C TYR A 73 7.24 -16.49 1.21
N PRO A 74 8.33 -16.85 0.52
CA PRO A 74 9.20 -17.95 0.93
C PRO A 74 10.02 -17.68 2.21
N ARG A 75 9.99 -16.47 2.77
CA ARG A 75 10.85 -16.02 3.89
C ARG A 75 10.10 -15.26 5.00
N CYS A 76 8.78 -15.20 4.96
CA CYS A 76 7.99 -14.46 5.95
C CYS A 76 7.20 -15.43 6.83
N ASP A 77 7.13 -15.14 8.13
CA ASP A 77 6.35 -15.94 9.07
C ASP A 77 4.86 -15.90 8.71
N LYS A 78 4.22 -17.08 8.68
CA LYS A 78 2.81 -17.24 8.29
C LYS A 78 1.87 -16.32 9.08
N ILE A 79 2.13 -16.17 10.39
CA ILE A 79 1.35 -15.31 11.31
C ILE A 79 1.44 -13.83 10.90
N VAL A 80 2.63 -13.36 10.50
CA VAL A 80 2.83 -11.95 10.10
C VAL A 80 1.99 -11.64 8.86
N ILE A 81 1.98 -12.55 7.89
CA ILE A 81 1.23 -12.36 6.65
C ILE A 81 -0.29 -12.48 6.90
N GLU A 82 -0.73 -13.40 7.77
CA GLU A 82 -2.15 -13.51 8.17
C GLU A 82 -2.66 -12.20 8.79
N ASN A 83 -1.89 -11.60 9.70
CA ASN A 83 -2.22 -10.30 10.29
C ASN A 83 -2.25 -9.17 9.25
N GLU A 84 -1.32 -9.16 8.29
CA GLU A 84 -1.31 -8.18 7.20
C GLU A 84 -2.55 -8.29 6.29
N ILE A 85 -2.96 -9.53 5.99
CA ILE A 85 -4.16 -9.78 5.17
C ILE A 85 -5.41 -9.38 5.93
N GLU A 86 -5.52 -9.73 7.21
CA GLU A 86 -6.64 -9.35 8.07
C GLU A 86 -6.74 -7.81 8.17
N PHE A 87 -5.61 -7.14 8.34
CA PHE A 87 -5.54 -5.68 8.35
C PHE A 87 -6.09 -5.06 7.05
N VAL A 88 -5.72 -5.61 5.89
CA VAL A 88 -6.23 -5.15 4.59
C VAL A 88 -7.72 -5.46 4.46
N GLU A 89 -8.16 -6.66 4.86
CA GLU A 89 -9.57 -7.08 4.81
C GLU A 89 -10.44 -6.12 5.62
N VAL A 90 -10.08 -5.84 6.87
CA VAL A 90 -10.80 -4.89 7.74
C VAL A 90 -10.83 -3.49 7.12
N SER A 91 -9.70 -3.04 6.58
CA SER A 91 -9.61 -1.74 5.90
C SER A 91 -10.54 -1.67 4.69
N LEU A 92 -10.58 -2.69 3.84
CA LEU A 92 -11.43 -2.74 2.65
C LEU A 92 -12.92 -2.88 3.00
N LEU A 93 -13.26 -3.65 4.03
CA LEU A 93 -14.64 -3.76 4.54
C LEU A 93 -15.18 -2.40 5.00
N SER A 94 -14.33 -1.53 5.57
CA SER A 94 -14.74 -0.17 5.94
C SER A 94 -15.10 0.69 4.70
N LEU A 95 -14.44 0.49 3.56
CA LEU A 95 -14.77 1.15 2.30
C LEU A 95 -16.06 0.58 1.70
N LYS A 96 -16.23 -0.75 1.73
CA LYS A 96 -17.43 -1.45 1.27
C LYS A 96 -18.68 -1.00 2.00
N ASN A 97 -18.59 -0.86 3.32
CA ASN A 97 -19.72 -0.53 4.20
C ASN A 97 -19.91 0.98 4.39
N SER A 98 -19.10 1.81 3.73
CA SER A 98 -19.24 3.26 3.77
C SER A 98 -20.52 3.72 3.08
N ASN A 99 -21.18 4.76 3.61
CA ASN A 99 -22.31 5.42 2.94
C ASN A 99 -21.89 6.29 1.74
N ASP A 100 -20.59 6.60 1.63
CA ASP A 100 -20.04 7.35 0.50
C ASP A 100 -19.86 6.44 -0.74
N LYS A 101 -20.60 6.76 -1.82
CA LYS A 101 -20.52 6.06 -3.11
C LYS A 101 -19.11 6.00 -3.67
N LYS A 102 -18.28 7.03 -3.48
CA LYS A 102 -16.89 7.02 -3.97
C LYS A 102 -16.05 5.98 -3.25
N LYS A 103 -16.24 5.80 -1.95
CA LYS A 103 -15.55 4.77 -1.15
C LYS A 103 -16.01 3.36 -1.53
N GLN A 104 -17.31 3.18 -1.79
CA GLN A 104 -17.83 1.92 -2.31
C GLN A 104 -17.26 1.59 -3.71
N GLU A 105 -17.19 2.58 -4.60
CA GLU A 105 -16.54 2.45 -5.91
C GLU A 105 -15.05 2.12 -5.78
N GLN A 106 -14.35 2.76 -4.84
CA GLN A 106 -12.95 2.48 -4.52
C GLN A 106 -12.75 1.03 -4.07
N TYR A 107 -13.64 0.49 -3.24
CA TYR A 107 -13.64 -0.93 -2.87
C TYR A 107 -13.82 -1.83 -4.09
N LYS A 108 -14.80 -1.54 -4.96
CA LYS A 108 -15.03 -2.35 -6.19
C LYS A 108 -13.81 -2.35 -7.11
N VAL A 109 -13.16 -1.20 -7.28
CA VAL A 109 -11.90 -1.10 -8.04
C VAL A 109 -10.81 -1.95 -7.39
N ALA A 110 -10.68 -1.94 -6.06
CA ALA A 110 -9.72 -2.77 -5.35
C ALA A 110 -9.96 -4.27 -5.60
N GLU A 111 -11.22 -4.71 -5.48
CA GLU A 111 -11.61 -6.09 -5.70
C GLU A 111 -11.25 -6.54 -7.12
N LEU A 112 -11.74 -5.83 -8.14
CA LEU A 112 -11.50 -6.19 -9.53
C LEU A 112 -10.02 -6.13 -9.94
N TYR A 113 -9.26 -5.18 -9.39
CA TYR A 113 -7.84 -5.00 -9.75
C TYR A 113 -6.92 -6.01 -9.09
N TYR A 114 -7.12 -6.31 -7.79
CA TYR A 114 -6.20 -7.16 -7.03
C TYR A 114 -6.64 -8.62 -6.97
N LYS A 115 -7.93 -8.88 -6.76
CA LYS A 115 -8.50 -10.23 -6.68
C LYS A 115 -8.82 -10.78 -8.08
N GLY A 116 -9.29 -9.93 -8.98
CA GLY A 116 -9.77 -10.34 -10.30
C GLY A 116 -11.24 -10.75 -10.28
N PHE A 117 -11.76 -11.17 -11.43
CA PHE A 117 -13.14 -11.64 -11.60
C PHE A 117 -13.17 -13.16 -11.78
N ASP A 118 -14.12 -13.82 -11.13
CA ASP A 118 -14.23 -15.29 -11.16
C ASP A 118 -14.91 -15.74 -12.45
N VAL A 119 -14.16 -16.47 -13.29
CA VAL A 119 -14.64 -17.04 -14.55
C VAL A 119 -14.91 -18.52 -14.33
N VAL A 120 -16.04 -19.00 -14.81
CA VAL A 120 -16.40 -20.43 -14.86
C VAL A 120 -16.66 -20.81 -16.31
N ASP A 121 -15.82 -21.67 -16.87
CA ASP A 121 -15.96 -22.14 -18.25
C ASP A 121 -15.58 -23.62 -18.39
N TYR A 122 -16.42 -24.40 -19.08
CA TYR A 122 -16.25 -25.85 -19.30
C TYR A 122 -15.83 -26.68 -18.07
N GLY A 123 -16.32 -26.34 -16.88
CA GLY A 123 -15.99 -27.06 -15.63
C GLY A 123 -14.62 -26.70 -15.04
N CYS A 124 -13.98 -25.64 -15.56
CA CYS A 124 -12.81 -24.99 -14.99
C CYS A 124 -13.21 -23.62 -14.44
N ASP A 125 -12.58 -23.22 -13.33
CA ASP A 125 -12.92 -22.00 -12.60
C ASP A 125 -11.65 -21.33 -12.06
N TRP A 126 -11.47 -20.06 -12.40
CA TRP A 126 -10.28 -19.25 -12.07
C TRP A 126 -10.63 -17.77 -11.95
N SER A 127 -9.82 -16.99 -11.23
CA SER A 127 -9.92 -15.53 -11.31
C SER A 127 -9.06 -14.97 -12.45
N GLU A 128 -9.69 -14.21 -13.33
CA GLU A 128 -9.02 -13.44 -14.39
C GLU A 128 -8.64 -12.05 -13.88
N ARG A 129 -7.39 -11.65 -14.12
CA ARG A 129 -6.90 -10.31 -13.76
C ARG A 129 -7.33 -9.31 -14.83
N LEU A 130 -8.05 -8.28 -14.39
CA LEU A 130 -8.55 -7.23 -15.26
C LEU A 130 -7.54 -6.09 -15.41
N THR A 131 -7.42 -5.56 -16.62
CA THR A 131 -6.69 -4.31 -16.85
C THR A 131 -7.50 -3.12 -16.36
N ALA A 132 -6.88 -1.94 -16.23
CA ALA A 132 -7.60 -0.72 -15.89
C ALA A 132 -8.68 -0.33 -16.92
N CYS A 133 -8.54 -0.79 -18.18
CA CYS A 133 -9.56 -0.59 -19.22
C CYS A 133 -10.76 -1.52 -19.04
N ASP A 134 -10.51 -2.77 -18.67
CA ASP A 134 -11.58 -3.76 -18.43
C ASP A 134 -12.41 -3.34 -17.21
N ILE A 135 -11.75 -2.91 -16.13
CA ILE A 135 -12.41 -2.38 -14.93
C ILE A 135 -13.23 -1.12 -15.23
N ALA A 136 -12.70 -0.24 -16.08
CA ALA A 136 -13.40 0.96 -16.51
C ALA A 136 -14.71 0.61 -17.23
N THR A 137 -14.67 -0.40 -18.10
CA THR A 137 -15.85 -0.93 -18.80
C THR A 137 -16.83 -1.55 -17.81
N GLU A 138 -16.36 -2.47 -16.96
CA GLU A 138 -17.17 -3.20 -15.97
C GLU A 138 -17.91 -2.25 -15.01
N LEU A 139 -17.23 -1.20 -14.54
CA LEU A 139 -17.80 -0.24 -13.59
C LEU A 139 -18.46 0.96 -14.26
N SER A 140 -18.47 1.05 -15.60
CA SER A 140 -18.98 2.20 -16.35
C SER A 140 -18.36 3.54 -15.91
N ILE A 141 -17.05 3.56 -15.67
CA ILE A 141 -16.27 4.74 -15.28
C ILE A 141 -15.12 4.98 -16.25
N SER A 142 -14.49 6.17 -16.20
CA SER A 142 -13.32 6.41 -17.04
C SER A 142 -12.09 5.64 -16.54
N ARG A 143 -11.20 5.23 -17.46
CA ARG A 143 -9.88 4.66 -17.12
C ARG A 143 -9.10 5.54 -16.15
N ARG A 144 -9.19 6.88 -16.29
CA ARG A 144 -8.58 7.84 -15.37
C ARG A 144 -9.17 7.75 -13.97
N THR A 145 -10.48 7.55 -13.85
CA THR A 145 -11.17 7.34 -12.57
C THR A 145 -10.64 6.08 -11.89
N VAL A 146 -10.43 4.98 -12.63
CA VAL A 146 -9.83 3.74 -12.08
C VAL A 146 -8.45 4.02 -11.47
N PHE A 147 -7.55 4.69 -12.20
CA PHE A 147 -6.23 5.04 -11.66
C PHE A 147 -6.32 5.96 -10.43
N ASN A 148 -7.22 6.94 -10.44
CA ASN A 148 -7.43 7.82 -9.29
C ASN A 148 -7.90 7.02 -8.07
N ARG A 149 -8.85 6.09 -8.23
CA ARG A 149 -9.34 5.24 -7.13
C ARG A 149 -8.25 4.32 -6.60
N LEU A 150 -7.39 3.77 -7.45
CA LEU A 150 -6.22 3.00 -7.02
C LEU A 150 -5.24 3.84 -6.20
N ASN A 151 -4.94 5.07 -6.64
CA ASN A 151 -4.04 5.96 -5.90
C ASN A 151 -4.65 6.41 -4.55
N GLU A 152 -5.95 6.71 -4.54
CA GLU A 152 -6.70 6.99 -3.31
C GLU A 152 -6.70 5.78 -2.37
N LEU A 153 -6.79 4.56 -2.92
CA LEU A 153 -6.74 3.31 -2.16
C LEU A 153 -5.37 3.10 -1.51
N HIS A 154 -4.28 3.28 -2.27
CA HIS A 154 -2.93 3.19 -1.69
C HIS A 154 -2.75 4.21 -0.58
N SER A 155 -3.21 5.45 -0.79
CA SER A 155 -3.15 6.50 0.23
C SER A 155 -3.98 6.17 1.47
N PHE A 156 -5.16 5.56 1.28
CA PHE A 156 -6.02 5.11 2.38
C PHE A 156 -5.35 4.02 3.22
N ILE A 157 -4.79 2.99 2.58
CA ILE A 157 -4.07 1.93 3.29
C ILE A 157 -2.83 2.48 4.00
N VAL A 158 -2.05 3.36 3.36
CA VAL A 158 -0.90 4.04 3.99
C VAL A 158 -1.33 4.82 5.23
N SER A 159 -2.46 5.53 5.17
CA SER A 159 -3.00 6.24 6.32
C SER A 159 -3.35 5.28 7.46
N ASN A 160 -3.96 4.13 7.15
CA ASN A 160 -4.30 3.13 8.17
C ASN A 160 -3.05 2.50 8.78
N ILE A 161 -2.02 2.17 7.98
CA ILE A 161 -0.74 1.63 8.48
C ILE A 161 -0.08 2.64 9.41
N SER A 162 -0.07 3.90 9.02
CA SER A 162 0.53 4.99 9.81
C SER A 162 -0.17 5.17 11.15
N ASN A 163 -1.49 4.96 11.21
CA ASN A 163 -2.28 5.02 12.43
C ASN A 163 -2.14 3.77 13.31
N PHE A 164 -1.87 2.61 12.69
CA PHE A 164 -1.70 1.34 13.40
C PHE A 164 -0.36 1.25 14.14
N ASN A 165 0.72 1.80 13.57
CA ASN A 165 2.06 1.89 14.19
C ASN A 165 2.15 2.89 15.38
N ILE A 166 1.02 3.39 15.90
CA ILE A 166 0.94 4.35 17.01
C ILE A 166 0.46 3.68 18.32
N ILE A 167 0.27 2.37 18.34
CA ILE A 167 -0.02 1.57 19.57
C ILE A 167 1.15 0.62 19.84
#